data_AF-A0A3Q0IR98-F1
#
_entry.id   AF-A0A3Q0IR98-F1
#
_cell.length_a   1.000
_cell.length_b   1.000
_cell.length_c   1.000
_cell.angle_alpha   90.00
_cell.angle_beta   90.00
_cell.angle_gamma   90.00
#
_symmetry.space_group_name_H-M   'P 1'
#
loop_
_entity.id
_entity.type
_entity.pdbx_description
1 polymer ?
#
loop_
_entity_poly.entity_id
_entity_poly.type
_entity_poly.pdbx_seq_one_letter_code
_entity_poly.pdbx_strand_id
1 'polypeptide(L)'
;MKCLKHQQISDKYHRMMIVQEYERAVIFRLGRVREGGPRGPGLFFILPCIDDYAKVDLRTVSFDVPPQEVMSKDSVTLHVDAVVYYRVDSPVMATNNVSNYSHCKRLLAATTLRNVLGTRNLAEILSERESISHAMQANLDHATEPWGVKVERVEIKDVRLPQQLQRAMAAEAEATREGRAKVIAAEAEMKASRALKEAADVIVESPAALQLRYLQTLQSISQEKNSTIVFPIPVDIISTFMTAHKK
;
A
#
# COMPACT_ATOMS: atom_id res chain seq x y z
N MET A 1 -0.09 27.71 -9.87
CA MET A 1 1.04 27.90 -10.80
C MET A 1 1.34 29.36 -11.20
N LYS A 2 0.53 30.39 -10.83
CA LYS A 2 0.85 31.80 -11.13
C LYS A 2 1.76 32.49 -10.08
N CYS A 3 1.85 32.01 -8.84
CA CYS A 3 2.68 32.65 -7.80
C CYS A 3 4.20 32.51 -8.02
N LEU A 4 4.69 31.36 -8.50
CA LEU A 4 6.14 31.15 -8.67
C LEU A 4 6.77 32.05 -9.75
N LYS A 5 6.01 32.41 -10.80
CA LYS A 5 6.51 33.31 -11.85
C LYS A 5 6.54 34.78 -11.40
N HIS A 6 5.70 35.19 -10.44
CA HIS A 6 5.73 36.56 -9.91
C HIS A 6 6.91 36.81 -8.97
N GLN A 7 7.38 35.78 -8.28
CA GLN A 7 8.52 35.91 -7.36
C GLN A 7 9.87 36.02 -8.09
N GLN A 8 9.98 35.48 -9.31
CA GLN A 8 11.19 35.64 -10.14
C GLN A 8 11.30 37.02 -10.82
N ILE A 9 10.20 37.77 -10.96
CA ILE A 9 10.21 39.07 -11.66
C ILE A 9 10.52 40.22 -10.68
N SER A 10 10.21 40.08 -9.38
CA SER A 10 10.45 41.13 -8.38
C SER A 10 11.92 41.28 -7.96
N ASP A 11 12.76 40.26 -8.18
CA ASP A 11 14.18 40.27 -7.82
C ASP A 11 15.07 40.98 -8.88
N LYS A 12 14.50 41.38 -10.03
CA LYS A 12 15.25 41.92 -11.18
C LYS A 12 15.98 43.25 -10.92
N TYR A 13 15.74 43.90 -9.78
CA TYR A 13 16.34 45.20 -9.41
C TYR A 13 17.28 45.17 -8.21
N HIS A 14 17.43 44.03 -7.50
CA HIS A 14 18.36 43.94 -6.37
C HIS A 14 19.70 43.34 -6.80
N ARG A 15 20.75 44.15 -6.71
CA ARG A 15 22.17 43.77 -6.96
C ARG A 15 22.67 42.65 -6.05
N MET A 16 21.95 42.35 -4.98
CA MET A 16 22.30 41.39 -3.96
C MET A 16 21.18 40.37 -3.81
N MET A 17 21.55 39.11 -3.99
CA MET A 17 20.66 37.98 -3.93
C MET A 17 21.13 37.03 -2.84
N ILE A 18 20.19 36.63 -1.99
CA ILE A 18 20.43 35.65 -0.93
C ILE A 18 19.83 34.33 -1.41
N VAL A 19 20.64 33.27 -1.36
CA VAL A 19 20.21 31.90 -1.62
C VAL A 19 20.28 31.11 -0.34
N GLN A 20 19.19 30.39 -0.09
CA GLN A 20 19.04 29.56 1.10
C GLN A 20 19.90 28.30 1.00
N GLU A 21 20.16 27.66 2.14
CA GLU A 21 21.01 26.46 2.21
C GLU A 21 20.55 25.32 1.31
N TYR A 22 19.24 25.17 1.16
CA TYR A 22 18.60 24.15 0.33
C TYR A 22 18.43 24.56 -1.14
N GLU A 23 18.81 25.77 -1.52
CA GLU A 23 18.71 26.29 -2.87
C GLU A 23 20.09 26.35 -3.55
N ARG A 24 20.10 26.27 -4.88
CA ARG A 24 21.28 26.57 -5.70
C ARG A 24 20.91 27.54 -6.79
N ALA A 25 21.81 28.45 -7.09
CA ALA A 25 21.65 29.38 -8.20
C ALA A 25 22.56 28.99 -9.36
N VAL A 26 21.93 28.78 -10.51
CA VAL A 26 22.61 28.65 -11.80
C VAL A 26 22.63 30.02 -12.44
N ILE A 27 23.82 30.57 -12.68
CA ILE A 27 24.01 31.90 -13.26
C ILE A 27 24.48 31.74 -14.71
N PHE A 28 23.75 32.38 -15.62
CA PHE A 28 24.05 32.47 -17.04
C PHE A 28 24.60 33.86 -17.35
N ARG A 29 25.86 33.94 -17.76
CA ARG A 29 26.49 35.19 -18.21
C ARG A 29 26.60 35.18 -19.72
N LEU A 30 25.94 36.12 -20.40
CA LEU A 30 25.91 36.17 -21.88
C LEU A 30 25.53 34.82 -22.51
N GLY A 31 24.57 34.10 -21.89
CA GLY A 31 24.10 32.79 -22.36
C GLY A 31 25.01 31.59 -22.05
N ARG A 32 26.14 31.78 -21.36
CA ARG A 32 27.00 30.68 -20.91
C ARG A 32 26.86 30.45 -19.41
N VAL A 33 26.86 29.18 -18.99
CA VAL A 33 26.95 28.83 -17.56
C VAL A 33 28.30 29.32 -17.04
N ARG A 34 28.27 30.03 -15.92
CA ARG A 34 29.47 30.61 -15.32
C ARG A 34 30.46 29.52 -14.89
N GLU A 35 31.76 29.76 -15.13
CA GLU A 35 32.86 28.91 -14.67
C GLU A 35 32.84 28.78 -13.14
N GLY A 36 32.82 27.53 -12.64
CA GLY A 36 32.67 27.20 -11.21
C GLY A 36 31.37 26.48 -10.84
N GLY A 37 30.46 26.25 -11.80
CA GLY A 37 29.25 25.46 -11.56
C GLY A 37 28.18 26.18 -10.73
N PRO A 38 27.21 25.45 -10.16
CA PRO A 38 26.11 26.06 -9.42
C PRO A 38 26.63 26.68 -8.12
N ARG A 39 26.25 27.94 -7.86
CA ARG A 39 26.67 28.61 -6.63
C ARG A 39 25.91 28.06 -5.43
N GLY A 40 26.69 27.75 -4.39
CA GLY A 40 26.20 27.36 -3.07
C GLY A 40 25.49 28.49 -2.33
N PRO A 41 25.05 28.23 -1.09
CA PRO A 41 24.25 29.18 -0.32
C PRO A 41 25.06 30.41 0.10
N GLY A 42 24.36 31.52 0.34
CA GLY A 42 24.96 32.78 0.74
C GLY A 42 24.62 33.94 -0.19
N LEU A 43 25.32 35.06 0.02
CA LEU A 43 25.13 36.29 -0.71
C LEU A 43 26.00 36.29 -1.98
N PHE A 44 25.40 36.57 -3.13
CA PHE A 44 26.17 36.81 -4.34
C PHE A 44 25.58 37.91 -5.21
N PHE A 45 26.47 38.52 -5.99
CA PHE A 45 26.19 39.68 -6.81
C PHE A 45 25.87 39.27 -8.25
N ILE A 46 24.79 39.82 -8.79
CA ILE A 46 24.31 39.58 -10.16
C ILE A 46 24.28 40.91 -10.92
N LEU A 47 24.84 40.92 -12.13
CA LEU A 47 24.87 42.11 -13.00
C LEU A 47 23.55 42.24 -13.79
N PRO A 48 22.72 43.27 -13.56
CA PRO A 48 21.31 43.33 -14.01
C PRO A 48 21.05 43.44 -15.52
N CYS A 49 22.07 43.38 -16.38
CA CYS A 49 21.92 43.40 -17.84
C CYS A 49 22.65 42.25 -18.57
N ILE A 50 23.56 41.56 -17.88
CA ILE A 50 24.50 40.60 -18.47
C ILE A 50 24.24 39.19 -17.92
N ASP A 51 23.83 39.12 -16.66
CA ASP A 51 23.66 37.88 -15.93
C ASP A 51 22.16 37.57 -15.74
N ASP A 52 21.72 36.42 -16.24
CA ASP A 52 20.45 35.79 -15.88
C ASP A 52 20.71 34.71 -14.83
N TYR A 53 19.72 34.40 -13.99
CA TYR A 53 19.86 33.34 -12.99
C TYR A 53 18.59 32.51 -12.84
N ALA A 54 18.78 31.25 -12.47
CA ALA A 54 17.71 30.33 -12.08
C ALA A 54 17.99 29.79 -10.68
N LYS A 55 17.04 30.01 -9.75
CA LYS A 55 17.03 29.38 -8.43
C LYS A 55 16.40 28.00 -8.54
N VAL A 56 17.08 26.98 -8.03
CA VAL A 56 16.63 25.58 -8.03
C VAL A 56 16.67 25.05 -6.60
N ASP A 57 15.54 24.48 -6.15
CA ASP A 57 15.44 23.81 -4.86
C ASP A 57 15.99 22.38 -4.97
N LEU A 58 16.85 21.97 -4.04
CA LEU A 58 17.45 20.63 -3.99
C LEU A 58 16.65 19.65 -3.12
N ARG A 59 15.62 20.12 -2.41
CA ARG A 59 14.81 19.25 -1.54
C ARG A 59 13.99 18.24 -2.35
N THR A 60 13.59 17.17 -1.67
CA THR A 60 12.61 16.24 -2.20
C THR A 60 11.27 16.96 -2.36
N VAL A 61 10.75 16.94 -3.58
CA VAL A 61 9.45 17.48 -3.93
C VAL A 61 8.62 16.37 -4.56
N SER A 62 7.33 16.34 -4.23
CA SER A 62 6.36 15.44 -4.83
C SER A 62 5.53 16.14 -5.90
N PHE A 63 5.08 15.36 -6.89
CA PHE A 63 4.02 15.78 -7.79
C PHE A 63 3.06 14.63 -8.06
N ASP A 64 1.77 14.96 -8.17
CA ASP A 64 0.76 13.99 -8.61
C ASP A 64 0.84 13.80 -10.13
N VAL A 65 0.82 12.54 -10.54
CA VAL A 65 0.55 12.12 -11.91
C VAL A 65 -0.97 12.07 -12.05
N PRO A 66 -1.57 12.81 -13.01
CA PRO A 66 -3.01 12.82 -13.17
C PRO A 66 -3.54 11.41 -13.52
N PRO A 67 -4.78 11.08 -13.15
CA PRO A 67 -5.37 9.77 -13.45
C PRO A 67 -5.22 9.42 -14.93
N GLN A 68 -4.69 8.23 -15.21
CA GLN A 68 -4.53 7.68 -16.55
C GLN A 68 -5.51 6.53 -16.76
N GLU A 69 -6.23 6.56 -17.88
CA GLU A 69 -6.96 5.39 -18.38
C GLU A 69 -5.98 4.43 -19.04
N VAL A 70 -5.93 3.20 -18.54
CA VAL A 70 -5.02 2.14 -19.00
C VAL A 70 -5.79 0.84 -19.10
N MET A 71 -5.44 0.02 -20.10
CA MET A 71 -5.90 -1.35 -20.20
C MET A 71 -4.78 -2.27 -19.70
N SER A 72 -5.10 -3.12 -18.72
CA SER A 72 -4.18 -4.14 -18.20
C SER A 72 -4.02 -5.30 -19.19
N LYS A 73 -3.08 -6.21 -18.89
CA LYS A 73 -2.77 -7.38 -19.72
C LYS A 73 -3.96 -8.33 -19.91
N ASP A 74 -4.86 -8.40 -18.94
CA ASP A 74 -6.12 -9.15 -18.95
C ASP A 74 -7.30 -8.37 -19.55
N SER A 75 -7.02 -7.30 -20.30
CA SER A 75 -8.02 -6.49 -21.03
C SER A 75 -9.04 -5.79 -20.13
N VAL A 76 -8.67 -5.48 -18.88
CA VAL A 76 -9.49 -4.67 -17.98
C VAL A 76 -9.11 -3.20 -18.10
N THR A 77 -10.11 -2.35 -18.30
CA THR A 77 -9.92 -0.89 -18.26
C THR A 77 -9.93 -0.39 -16.83
N LEU A 78 -8.93 0.40 -16.46
CA LEU A 78 -8.74 0.91 -15.11
C LEU A 78 -8.18 2.34 -15.14
N HIS A 79 -8.54 3.12 -14.13
CA HIS A 79 -8.03 4.47 -13.94
C HIS A 79 -7.05 4.47 -12.77
N VAL A 80 -5.80 4.86 -13.03
CA VAL A 80 -4.74 4.84 -12.01
C VAL A 80 -4.08 6.20 -11.92
N ASP A 81 -3.91 6.68 -10.70
CA ASP A 81 -3.06 7.82 -10.38
C ASP A 81 -1.90 7.40 -9.48
N ALA A 82 -0.86 8.24 -9.48
CA ALA A 82 0.38 7.96 -8.76
C ALA A 82 1.01 9.27 -8.29
N VAL A 83 1.88 9.18 -7.30
CA VAL A 83 2.70 10.29 -6.80
C VAL A 83 4.16 9.93 -7.00
N VAL A 84 4.93 10.88 -7.53
CA VAL A 84 6.37 10.71 -7.74
C VAL A 84 7.11 11.69 -6.84
N TYR A 85 8.05 11.17 -6.04
CA TYR A 85 8.94 11.97 -5.23
C TYR A 85 10.32 12.00 -5.88
N TYR A 86 10.83 13.20 -6.09
CA TYR A 86 12.10 13.41 -6.75
C TYR A 86 12.86 14.54 -6.07
N ARG A 87 14.16 14.58 -6.27
CA ARG A 87 14.99 15.74 -5.96
C ARG A 87 15.87 16.10 -7.15
N VAL A 88 16.29 17.36 -7.22
CA VAL A 88 17.28 17.77 -8.21
C VAL A 88 18.66 17.41 -7.68
N ASP A 89 19.42 16.63 -8.44
CA ASP A 89 20.79 16.24 -8.08
C ASP A 89 21.80 17.20 -8.73
N SER A 90 21.59 17.53 -10.02
CA SER A 90 22.41 18.51 -10.75
C SER A 90 21.55 19.68 -11.25
N PRO A 91 21.60 20.85 -10.60
CA PRO A 91 20.80 22.01 -11.00
C PRO A 91 21.23 22.58 -12.37
N VAL A 92 22.49 22.38 -12.77
CA VAL A 92 22.99 22.80 -14.09
C VAL A 92 22.34 21.96 -15.19
N MET A 93 22.35 20.63 -15.05
CA MET A 93 21.71 19.73 -16.03
C MET A 93 20.19 19.95 -16.07
N ALA A 94 19.54 20.12 -14.91
CA ALA A 94 18.10 20.35 -14.82
C ALA A 94 17.62 21.63 -15.52
N THR A 95 18.48 22.66 -15.59
CA THR A 95 18.15 23.94 -16.23
C THR A 95 18.54 23.96 -17.70
N ASN A 96 19.63 23.29 -18.08
CA ASN A 96 20.18 23.37 -19.44
C ASN A 96 19.66 22.28 -20.38
N ASN A 97 19.45 21.05 -19.89
CA ASN A 97 19.15 19.90 -20.74
C ASN A 97 17.66 19.79 -21.08
N VAL A 98 16.79 20.47 -20.33
CA VAL A 98 15.34 20.44 -20.56
C VAL A 98 14.75 21.83 -20.35
N SER A 99 13.94 22.27 -21.32
CA SER A 99 13.25 23.57 -21.26
C SER A 99 12.36 23.72 -20.02
N ASN A 100 11.48 22.73 -19.78
CA ASN A 100 10.61 22.67 -18.62
C ASN A 100 10.60 21.25 -18.05
N TYR A 101 11.61 20.95 -17.23
CA TYR A 101 11.73 19.65 -16.57
C TYR A 101 10.47 19.29 -15.78
N SER A 102 9.73 20.26 -15.22
CA SER A 102 8.49 19.99 -14.48
C SER A 102 7.37 19.46 -15.37
N HIS A 103 7.24 19.93 -16.61
CA HIS A 103 6.24 19.42 -17.56
C HIS A 103 6.67 18.08 -18.16
N CYS A 104 7.93 17.97 -18.61
CA CYS A 104 8.46 16.76 -19.21
C CYS A 104 8.39 15.56 -18.24
N LYS A 105 8.71 15.74 -16.96
CA LYS A 105 8.60 14.68 -15.94
C LYS A 105 7.17 14.17 -15.75
N ARG A 106 6.16 15.06 -15.79
CA ARG A 106 4.74 14.64 -15.69
C ARG A 106 4.31 13.78 -16.86
N LEU A 107 4.70 14.17 -18.08
CA LEU A 107 4.38 13.40 -19.28
C LEU A 107 5.11 12.05 -19.30
N LEU A 108 6.38 12.06 -18.92
CA LEU A 108 7.19 10.85 -18.81
C LEU A 108 6.60 9.90 -17.75
N ALA A 109 6.28 10.40 -16.55
CA ALA A 109 5.64 9.61 -15.51
C ALA A 109 4.30 9.00 -15.95
N ALA A 110 3.44 9.78 -16.63
CA ALA A 110 2.17 9.26 -17.17
C ALA A 110 2.39 8.16 -18.22
N THR A 111 3.41 8.31 -19.08
CA THR A 111 3.73 7.34 -20.14
C THR A 111 4.31 6.06 -19.55
N THR A 112 5.25 6.17 -18.60
CA THR A 112 5.84 5.03 -17.90
C THR A 112 4.79 4.29 -17.09
N LEU A 113 3.88 5.00 -16.41
CA LEU A 113 2.77 4.40 -15.68
C LEU A 113 1.89 3.54 -16.61
N ARG A 114 1.50 4.09 -17.78
CA ARG A 114 0.72 3.34 -18.77
C ARG A 114 1.46 2.11 -19.27
N ASN A 115 2.75 2.23 -19.59
CA ASN A 115 3.54 1.12 -20.12
C ASN A 115 3.71 0.00 -19.10
N VAL A 116 4.06 0.31 -17.85
CA VAL A 116 4.26 -0.69 -16.80
C VAL A 116 2.94 -1.39 -16.47
N LEU A 117 1.86 -0.63 -16.25
CA LEU A 117 0.55 -1.20 -15.93
C LEU A 117 -0.03 -2.04 -17.07
N GLY A 118 0.21 -1.65 -18.34
CA GLY A 118 -0.23 -2.43 -19.49
C GLY A 118 0.42 -3.82 -19.60
N THR A 119 1.57 -4.03 -18.95
CA THR A 119 2.25 -5.35 -18.93
C THR A 119 1.82 -6.25 -17.76
N ARG A 120 0.98 -5.74 -16.86
CA ARG A 120 0.59 -6.40 -15.60
C ARG A 120 -0.88 -6.82 -15.64
N ASN A 121 -1.20 -7.88 -14.91
CA ASN A 121 -2.59 -8.34 -14.73
C ASN A 121 -3.28 -7.52 -13.64
N LEU A 122 -4.62 -7.47 -13.62
CA LEU A 122 -5.38 -6.74 -12.60
C LEU A 122 -5.06 -7.21 -11.17
N ALA A 123 -4.97 -8.52 -10.96
CA ALA A 123 -4.65 -9.10 -9.66
C ALA A 123 -3.27 -8.66 -9.12
N GLU A 124 -2.27 -8.57 -10.00
CA GLU A 124 -0.93 -8.07 -9.67
C GLU A 124 -0.99 -6.58 -9.33
N ILE A 125 -1.75 -5.78 -10.09
CA ILE A 125 -1.92 -4.34 -9.85
C ILE A 125 -2.56 -4.07 -8.49
N LEU A 126 -3.52 -4.91 -8.07
CA LEU A 126 -4.19 -4.75 -6.79
C LEU A 126 -3.36 -5.27 -5.60
N SER A 127 -2.61 -6.36 -5.78
CA SER A 127 -1.91 -7.05 -4.68
C SER A 127 -0.44 -6.66 -4.54
N GLU A 128 0.27 -6.47 -5.66
CA GLU A 128 1.72 -6.25 -5.71
C GLU A 128 2.08 -4.79 -6.06
N ARG A 129 1.45 -3.83 -5.38
CA ARG A 129 1.67 -2.39 -5.66
C ARG A 129 3.13 -1.95 -5.48
N GLU A 130 3.84 -2.57 -4.55
CA GLU A 130 5.25 -2.26 -4.25
C GLU A 130 6.18 -2.66 -5.39
N SER A 131 5.98 -3.83 -6.00
CA SER A 131 6.81 -4.32 -7.11
C SER A 131 6.66 -3.42 -8.35
N ILE A 132 5.43 -2.98 -8.63
CA ILE A 132 5.11 -2.05 -9.71
C ILE A 132 5.72 -0.68 -9.45
N SER A 133 5.64 -0.20 -8.21
CA SER A 133 6.21 1.09 -7.79
C SER A 133 7.73 1.11 -7.96
N HIS A 134 8.42 0.02 -7.57
CA HIS A 134 9.86 -0.12 -7.76
C HIS A 134 10.25 -0.19 -9.25
N ALA A 135 9.51 -0.94 -10.06
CA ALA A 135 9.75 -1.01 -11.50
C ALA A 135 9.58 0.37 -12.18
N MET A 136 8.55 1.12 -11.79
CA MET A 136 8.31 2.47 -12.29
C MET A 136 9.39 3.44 -11.82
N GLN A 137 9.84 3.34 -10.57
CA GLN A 137 10.96 4.12 -10.04
C GLN A 137 12.22 3.90 -10.89
N ALA A 138 12.64 2.65 -11.10
CA ALA A 138 13.84 2.32 -11.86
C ALA A 138 13.80 2.88 -13.29
N ASN A 139 12.66 2.72 -13.97
CA ASN A 139 12.46 3.24 -15.32
C ASN A 139 12.49 4.77 -15.38
N LEU A 140 11.84 5.44 -14.42
CA LEU A 140 11.83 6.90 -14.37
C LEU A 140 13.18 7.48 -13.97
N ASP A 141 13.88 6.86 -13.03
CA ASP A 141 15.20 7.30 -12.58
C ASP A 141 16.20 7.25 -13.74
N HIS A 142 16.27 6.12 -14.46
CA HIS A 142 17.12 5.97 -15.65
C HIS A 142 16.80 7.01 -16.74
N ALA A 143 15.51 7.28 -16.99
CA ALA A 143 15.10 8.25 -18.01
C ALA A 143 15.32 9.72 -17.60
N THR A 144 15.39 10.02 -16.29
CA THR A 144 15.53 11.38 -15.76
C THR A 144 16.96 11.74 -15.32
N GLU A 145 17.86 10.76 -15.27
CA GLU A 145 19.28 10.96 -14.98
C GLU A 145 19.97 11.96 -15.93
N PRO A 146 19.75 11.96 -17.27
CA PRO A 146 20.32 12.97 -18.16
C PRO A 146 19.80 14.39 -17.89
N TRP A 147 18.68 14.52 -17.18
CA TRP A 147 18.11 15.81 -16.77
C TRP A 147 18.64 16.26 -15.40
N GLY A 148 19.50 15.49 -14.73
CA GLY A 148 20.00 15.81 -13.40
C GLY A 148 18.93 15.75 -12.31
N VAL A 149 17.88 14.95 -12.51
CA VAL A 149 16.81 14.72 -11.55
C VAL A 149 16.89 13.29 -11.06
N LYS A 150 16.88 13.10 -9.74
CA LYS A 150 16.87 11.78 -9.11
C LYS A 150 15.46 11.45 -8.62
N VAL A 151 14.94 10.28 -8.99
CA VAL A 151 13.65 9.79 -8.49
C VAL A 151 13.88 8.94 -7.24
N GLU A 152 13.33 9.37 -6.11
CA GLU A 152 13.56 8.70 -4.82
C GLU A 152 12.55 7.60 -4.55
N ARG A 153 11.27 7.86 -4.86
CA ARG A 153 10.20 6.86 -4.74
C ARG A 153 9.05 7.19 -5.68
N VAL A 154 8.28 6.17 -6.02
CA VAL A 154 6.99 6.29 -6.71
C VAL A 154 5.97 5.55 -5.86
N GLU A 155 4.77 6.11 -5.71
CA GLU A 155 3.69 5.50 -4.97
C GLU A 155 2.41 5.52 -5.81
N ILE A 156 1.76 4.36 -5.96
CA ILE A 156 0.44 4.27 -6.58
C ILE A 156 -0.59 4.75 -5.57
N LYS A 157 -1.41 5.73 -5.96
CA LYS A 157 -2.35 6.41 -5.05
C LYS A 157 -3.70 5.69 -5.03
N ASP A 158 -4.38 5.63 -6.16
CA ASP A 158 -5.70 5.01 -6.32
C ASP A 158 -5.77 4.19 -7.62
N VAL A 159 -6.58 3.12 -7.59
CA VAL A 159 -6.86 2.25 -8.74
C VAL A 159 -8.37 2.07 -8.81
N ARG A 160 -9.00 2.73 -9.78
CA ARG A 160 -10.45 2.71 -9.96
C ARG A 160 -10.85 1.81 -11.10
N LEU A 161 -11.78 0.90 -10.81
CA LEU A 161 -12.38 -0.03 -11.75
C LEU A 161 -13.76 0.50 -12.19
N PRO A 162 -14.25 0.11 -13.38
CA PRO A 162 -15.63 0.35 -13.77
C PRO A 162 -16.59 -0.21 -12.72
N GLN A 163 -17.60 0.56 -12.34
CA GLN A 163 -18.51 0.20 -11.24
C GLN A 163 -19.19 -1.16 -11.45
N GLN A 164 -19.51 -1.51 -12.70
CA GLN A 164 -20.10 -2.81 -13.04
C GLN A 164 -19.16 -3.97 -12.70
N LEU A 165 -17.89 -3.88 -13.11
CA LEU A 165 -16.88 -4.90 -12.83
C LEU A 165 -16.58 -4.99 -11.33
N GLN A 166 -16.45 -3.84 -10.65
CA GLN A 166 -16.19 -3.80 -9.22
C GLN A 166 -17.29 -4.53 -8.41
N ARG A 167 -18.55 -4.34 -8.78
CA ARG A 167 -19.68 -5.05 -8.16
C ARG A 167 -19.65 -6.56 -8.44
N ALA A 168 -19.38 -6.95 -9.69
CA ALA A 168 -19.29 -8.36 -10.06
C ALA A 168 -18.16 -9.08 -9.31
N MET A 169 -16.96 -8.47 -9.26
CA MET A 169 -15.82 -8.99 -8.50
C MET A 169 -16.09 -9.06 -7.00
N ALA A 170 -16.78 -8.06 -6.44
CA ALA A 170 -17.16 -8.07 -5.02
C ALA A 170 -18.11 -9.25 -4.71
N ALA A 171 -19.12 -9.46 -5.55
CA ALA A 171 -20.05 -10.58 -5.41
C ALA A 171 -19.36 -11.95 -5.58
N GLU A 172 -18.45 -12.10 -6.55
CA GLU A 172 -17.66 -13.31 -6.74
C GLU A 172 -16.73 -13.60 -5.55
N ALA A 173 -16.07 -12.56 -5.02
CA ALA A 173 -15.19 -12.66 -3.87
C ALA A 173 -15.96 -13.04 -2.61
N GLU A 174 -17.16 -12.48 -2.40
CA GLU A 174 -18.05 -12.82 -1.30
C GLU A 174 -18.52 -14.28 -1.39
N ALA A 175 -19.03 -14.71 -2.55
CA ALA A 175 -19.44 -16.10 -2.76
C ALA A 175 -18.29 -17.11 -2.55
N THR A 176 -17.09 -16.78 -3.05
CA THR A 176 -15.90 -17.61 -2.86
C THR A 176 -15.49 -17.67 -1.38
N ARG A 177 -15.57 -16.54 -0.67
CA ARG A 177 -15.24 -16.46 0.77
C ARG A 177 -16.23 -17.24 1.62
N GLU A 178 -17.53 -17.15 1.33
CA GLU A 178 -18.57 -17.94 1.99
C GLU A 178 -18.42 -19.44 1.71
N GLY A 179 -18.17 -19.80 0.45
CA GLY A 179 -17.91 -21.20 0.06
C GLY A 179 -16.72 -21.79 0.81
N ARG A 180 -15.59 -21.06 0.85
CA ARG A 180 -14.41 -21.46 1.62
C ARG A 180 -14.69 -21.57 3.11
N ALA A 181 -15.44 -20.63 3.68
CA ALA A 181 -15.82 -20.66 5.09
C ALA A 181 -16.64 -21.92 5.43
N LYS A 182 -17.58 -22.32 4.56
CA LYS A 182 -18.38 -23.55 4.74
C LYS A 182 -17.52 -24.82 4.69
N VAL A 183 -16.58 -24.90 3.75
CA VAL A 183 -15.65 -26.04 3.67
C VAL A 183 -14.79 -26.14 4.92
N ILE A 184 -14.23 -25.02 5.37
CA ILE A 184 -13.42 -24.96 6.61
C ILE A 184 -14.27 -25.37 7.82
N ALA A 185 -15.51 -24.92 7.91
CA ALA A 185 -16.42 -25.28 9.00
C ALA A 185 -16.73 -26.79 9.01
N ALA A 186 -17.04 -27.38 7.86
CA ALA A 186 -17.31 -28.81 7.74
C ALA A 186 -16.07 -29.66 8.07
N GLU A 187 -14.88 -29.25 7.60
CA GLU A 187 -13.62 -29.90 7.96
C GLU A 187 -13.31 -29.78 9.45
N ALA A 188 -13.55 -28.62 10.04
CA ALA A 188 -13.38 -28.39 11.47
C ALA A 188 -14.34 -29.27 12.30
N GLU A 189 -15.60 -29.38 11.89
CA GLU A 189 -16.60 -30.23 12.54
C GLU A 189 -16.23 -31.72 12.45
N MET A 190 -15.74 -32.18 11.30
CA MET A 190 -15.25 -33.55 11.14
C MET A 190 -14.04 -33.82 12.06
N LYS A 191 -13.06 -32.90 12.10
CA LYS A 191 -11.90 -33.01 12.99
C LYS A 191 -12.30 -33.03 14.46
N ALA A 192 -13.22 -32.15 14.86
CA ALA A 192 -13.75 -32.11 16.22
C ALA A 192 -14.46 -33.42 16.58
N SER A 193 -15.30 -33.94 15.68
CA SER A 193 -16.02 -35.20 15.89
C SER A 193 -15.08 -36.39 16.04
N ARG A 194 -13.99 -36.45 15.26
CA ARG A 194 -12.96 -37.49 15.41
C ARG A 194 -12.25 -37.42 16.75
N ALA A 195 -11.82 -36.22 17.16
CA ALA A 195 -11.17 -36.02 18.45
C ALA A 195 -12.11 -36.38 19.63
N LEU A 196 -13.40 -36.04 19.53
CA LEU A 196 -14.42 -36.41 20.52
C LEU A 196 -14.65 -37.92 20.58
N LYS A 197 -14.65 -38.60 19.43
CA LYS A 197 -14.75 -40.07 19.36
C LYS A 197 -13.55 -40.73 20.04
N GLU A 198 -12.33 -40.32 19.70
CA GLU A 198 -11.10 -40.85 20.33
C GLU A 198 -11.12 -40.61 21.85
N ALA A 199 -11.54 -39.42 22.29
CA ALA A 199 -11.69 -39.14 23.72
C ALA A 199 -12.76 -40.02 24.38
N ALA A 200 -13.86 -40.34 23.69
CA ALA A 200 -14.89 -41.24 24.20
C ALA A 200 -14.39 -42.68 24.31
N ASP A 201 -13.66 -43.17 23.30
CA ASP A 201 -13.07 -44.52 23.29
C ASP A 201 -12.10 -44.68 24.48
N VAL A 202 -11.22 -43.70 24.72
CA VAL A 202 -10.31 -43.68 25.89
C VAL A 202 -11.07 -43.64 27.22
N ILE A 203 -12.20 -42.94 27.29
CA ILE A 203 -13.01 -42.88 28.50
C ILE A 203 -13.71 -44.22 28.79
N VAL A 204 -14.10 -44.96 27.76
CA VAL A 204 -14.68 -46.31 27.92
C VAL A 204 -13.65 -47.29 28.50
N GLU A 205 -12.38 -47.15 28.15
CA GLU A 205 -11.30 -47.99 28.71
C GLU A 205 -11.12 -47.82 30.23
N SER A 206 -11.48 -46.64 30.79
CA SER A 206 -11.36 -46.36 32.22
C SER A 206 -12.68 -45.85 32.82
N PRO A 207 -13.47 -46.71 33.51
CA PRO A 207 -14.74 -46.32 34.12
C PRO A 207 -14.62 -45.15 35.12
N ALA A 208 -13.46 -44.97 35.74
CA ALA A 208 -13.19 -43.84 36.64
C ALA A 208 -13.13 -42.48 35.92
N ALA A 209 -12.78 -42.46 34.62
CA ALA A 209 -12.74 -41.25 33.81
C ALA A 209 -14.14 -40.63 33.59
N LEU A 210 -15.18 -41.46 33.42
CA LEU A 210 -16.58 -40.99 33.36
C LEU A 210 -17.00 -40.31 34.65
N GLN A 211 -16.66 -40.90 35.80
CA GLN A 211 -16.98 -40.32 37.11
C GLN A 211 -16.26 -38.99 37.33
N LEU A 212 -14.98 -38.88 36.96
CA LEU A 212 -14.23 -37.62 37.04
C LEU A 212 -14.82 -36.55 36.14
N ARG A 213 -15.19 -36.89 34.90
CA ARG A 213 -15.85 -35.95 33.97
C ARG A 213 -17.22 -35.51 34.50
N TYR A 214 -17.98 -36.42 35.10
CA TYR A 214 -19.26 -36.11 35.75
C TYR A 214 -19.07 -35.10 36.89
N LEU A 215 -18.09 -35.31 37.77
CA LEU A 215 -17.76 -34.38 38.85
C LEU A 215 -17.28 -33.01 38.34
N GLN A 216 -16.46 -32.97 37.29
CA GLN A 216 -16.05 -31.72 36.65
C GLN A 216 -17.24 -30.96 36.04
N THR A 217 -18.17 -31.67 35.41
CA THR A 217 -19.38 -31.07 34.84
C THR A 217 -20.24 -30.45 35.94
N LEU A 218 -20.40 -31.14 37.08
CA LEU A 218 -21.08 -30.61 38.26
C LEU A 218 -20.40 -29.35 38.82
N GLN A 219 -19.06 -29.32 38.85
CA GLN A 219 -18.31 -28.14 39.28
C GLN A 219 -18.53 -26.94 38.36
N SER A 220 -18.50 -27.14 37.03
CA SER A 220 -18.78 -26.06 36.06
C SER A 220 -20.21 -25.52 36.18
N ILE A 221 -21.21 -26.41 36.32
CA ILE A 221 -22.62 -25.99 36.51
C ILE A 221 -22.78 -25.21 37.82
N SER A 222 -22.09 -25.62 38.89
CA SER A 222 -22.10 -24.93 40.19
C SER A 222 -21.49 -23.53 40.12
N GLN A 223 -20.50 -23.32 39.24
CA GLN A 223 -19.87 -22.02 39.03
C GLN A 223 -20.75 -21.02 38.25
N GLU A 224 -21.64 -21.49 37.36
CA GLU A 224 -22.49 -20.61 36.52
C GLU A 224 -23.64 -19.90 37.26
N LYS A 225 -23.82 -20.08 38.58
CA LYS A 225 -24.88 -19.42 39.38
C LYS A 225 -26.31 -19.61 38.84
N ASN A 226 -26.61 -20.70 38.13
CA ASN A 226 -27.98 -21.01 37.69
C ASN A 226 -28.79 -21.71 38.81
N SER A 227 -30.02 -21.25 39.06
CA SER A 227 -30.89 -21.66 40.17
C SER A 227 -31.65 -22.99 39.95
N THR A 228 -31.44 -23.67 38.82
CA THR A 228 -32.12 -24.92 38.47
C THR A 228 -31.10 -25.95 38.00
N ILE A 229 -30.83 -26.94 38.84
CA ILE A 229 -29.87 -28.03 38.57
C ILE A 229 -30.67 -29.22 38.05
N VAL A 230 -30.58 -29.50 36.74
CA VAL A 230 -31.17 -30.71 36.16
C VAL A 230 -30.19 -31.87 36.37
N PHE A 231 -30.61 -32.89 37.13
CA PHE A 231 -29.78 -34.04 37.49
C PHE A 231 -30.06 -35.22 36.53
N PRO A 232 -29.16 -35.53 35.58
CA PRO A 232 -29.29 -36.74 34.78
C PRO A 232 -28.84 -37.94 35.63
N ILE A 233 -29.79 -38.76 36.08
CA ILE A 233 -29.48 -40.00 36.82
C ILE A 233 -29.03 -41.08 35.82
N PRO A 234 -27.87 -41.74 36.03
CA PRO A 234 -27.40 -42.83 35.17
C PRO A 234 -28.43 -43.96 35.08
N VAL A 235 -28.72 -44.40 33.85
CA VAL A 235 -29.72 -45.46 33.58
C VAL A 235 -29.36 -46.80 34.22
N ASP A 236 -28.08 -47.05 34.50
CA ASP A 236 -27.61 -48.26 35.18
C ASP A 236 -28.09 -48.37 36.63
N ILE A 237 -28.28 -47.24 37.32
CA ILE A 237 -28.85 -47.20 38.67
C ILE A 237 -30.36 -47.47 38.60
N ILE A 238 -31.03 -46.97 37.56
CA ILE A 238 -32.47 -47.16 37.36
C ILE A 238 -32.75 -48.63 36.98
N SER A 239 -31.93 -49.25 36.13
CA SER A 239 -32.10 -50.63 35.70
C SER A 239 -31.92 -51.64 36.84
N THR A 240 -30.99 -51.41 37.76
CA THR A 240 -30.82 -52.24 38.96
C THR A 240 -32.02 -52.16 39.90
N PHE A 241 -32.61 -50.98 40.09
CA PHE A 241 -33.83 -50.81 40.89
C PHE A 241 -35.08 -51.42 40.24
N MET A 242 -35.23 -51.33 38.91
CA MET A 242 -36.36 -51.96 38.21
C MET A 242 -36.29 -53.50 38.18
N THR A 243 -35.08 -54.06 38.14
CA THR A 243 -34.89 -55.52 38.10
C THR A 243 -35.11 -56.16 39.48
N ALA A 244 -34.83 -55.43 40.57
CA ALA A 244 -35.06 -55.88 41.95
C ALA A 244 -36.54 -56.04 42.32
N HIS A 245 -37.46 -55.36 41.62
CA HIS A 245 -38.90 -55.43 41.88
C HIS A 245 -39.60 -56.61 41.17
N LYS A 246 -38.86 -57.42 40.39
CA LYS A 246 -39.40 -58.53 39.58
C LYS A 246 -39.18 -59.93 40.18
N LYS A 247 -38.90 -60.02 41.49
CA LYS A 247 -38.82 -61.28 42.25
C LYS A 247 -39.94 -61.37 43.26
#